data_AF-A0A963W3V5-F1
#
_entry.id   AF-A0A963W3V5-F1
#
_cell.length_a   1.000
_cell.length_b   1.000
_cell.length_c   1.000
_cell.angle_alpha   90.00
_cell.angle_beta   90.00
_cell.angle_gamma   90.00
#
_symmetry.space_group_name_H-M   'P 1'
#
loop_
_entity.id
_entity.type
_entity.pdbx_description
1 polymer ?
#
loop_
_entity_poly.entity_id
_entity_poly.type
_entity_poly.pdbx_seq_one_letter_code
_entity_poly.pdbx_strand_id
1 'polypeptide(L)' 'MRRAIALLASAVLASCGPGENDPGPGGVTVGEARALDEAAEMIEQRRLPPEALPTPQSLPSDIATAPPSQ' A
#
# COMPACT_ATOMS: atom_id res chain seq x y z
N MET A 1 13.60 -40.60 2.99
CA MET A 1 14.94 -39.96 2.91
C MET A 1 15.02 -38.98 1.75
N ARG A 2 15.13 -39.42 0.48
CA ARG A 2 15.26 -38.52 -0.70
C ARG A 2 14.11 -37.51 -0.89
N ARG A 3 12.86 -37.94 -0.67
CA ARG A 3 11.68 -37.04 -0.77
C ARG A 3 11.67 -35.94 0.29
N ALA A 4 12.12 -36.25 1.51
CA ALA A 4 12.23 -35.27 2.59
C ALA A 4 13.31 -34.22 2.28
N ILE A 5 14.45 -34.66 1.70
CA ILE A 5 15.52 -33.77 1.26
C ILE A 5 15.03 -32.82 0.15
N ALA A 6 14.25 -33.33 -0.81
CA ALA A 6 13.68 -32.50 -1.88
C ALA A 6 12.72 -31.43 -1.34
N LEU A 7 11.84 -31.77 -0.39
CA LEU A 7 10.93 -30.83 0.25
C LEU A 7 11.68 -29.77 1.08
N LEU A 8 12.72 -30.18 1.80
CA LEU A 8 13.56 -29.27 2.58
C LEU A 8 14.30 -28.29 1.66
N ALA A 9 14.84 -28.77 0.53
CA ALA A 9 15.54 -27.94 -0.43
C ALA A 9 14.63 -26.88 -1.06
N SER A 10 13.37 -27.22 -1.39
CA SER A 10 12.40 -26.25 -1.91
C SER A 10 12.02 -25.18 -0.88
N ALA A 11 11.95 -25.53 0.41
CA ALA A 11 11.63 -24.57 1.47
C ALA A 11 12.76 -23.54 1.68
N VAL A 12 14.02 -23.94 1.52
CA VAL A 12 15.18 -23.04 1.62
C VAL A 12 15.25 -22.08 0.43
N LEU A 13 14.86 -22.51 -0.79
CA LEU A 13 14.79 -21.60 -1.94
C LEU A 13 13.69 -20.54 -1.81
N ALA A 14 12.58 -20.86 -1.12
CA ALA A 14 11.49 -19.92 -0.89
C ALA A 14 11.87 -18.77 0.06
N SER A 15 12.97 -18.88 0.82
CA SER A 15 13.48 -17.77 1.63
C SER A 15 14.29 -16.74 0.82
N CYS A 16 14.44 -16.93 -0.49
CA CYS A 16 15.15 -16.02 -1.38
C CYS A 16 14.20 -15.00 -2.06
N GLY A 17 13.06 -14.72 -1.43
CA GLY A 17 12.13 -13.67 -1.85
C GLY A 17 12.58 -12.28 -1.39
N PRO A 18 11.96 -11.21 -1.92
CA PRO A 18 12.24 -9.85 -1.49
C PRO A 18 12.07 -9.70 0.02
N GLY A 19 13.10 -9.22 0.70
CA GLY A 19 13.03 -8.85 2.12
C GLY A 19 12.17 -7.61 2.33
N GLU A 20 11.72 -7.40 3.57
CA GLU A 20 10.88 -6.25 3.94
C GLU A 20 11.51 -4.90 3.57
N ASN A 21 12.84 -4.79 3.60
CA ASN A 21 13.59 -3.57 3.27
C ASN A 21 14.11 -3.54 1.83
N ASP A 22 13.83 -4.56 1.03
CA ASP A 22 14.27 -4.58 -0.36
C ASP A 22 13.50 -3.53 -1.15
N PRO A 23 14.16 -2.75 -2.03
CA PRO A 23 13.50 -1.75 -2.84
C PRO A 23 12.51 -2.42 -3.79
N GLY A 24 11.23 -2.10 -3.62
CA GLY A 24 10.14 -2.56 -4.45
C GLY A 24 9.83 -1.60 -5.62
N PRO A 25 8.91 -2.01 -6.50
CA PRO A 25 8.43 -1.14 -7.58
C PRO A 25 7.78 0.13 -7.00
N GLY A 26 8.09 1.29 -7.59
CA GLY A 26 7.65 2.59 -7.07
C GLY A 26 8.60 3.24 -6.07
N GLY A 27 9.76 2.63 -5.80
CA GLY A 27 10.79 3.20 -4.92
C GLY A 27 10.46 3.07 -3.43
N VAL A 28 9.43 2.31 -3.08
CA VAL A 28 9.07 1.93 -1.71
C VAL A 28 9.52 0.51 -1.45
N THR A 29 9.91 0.23 -0.22
CA THR A 29 10.23 -1.12 0.24
C THR A 29 8.98 -1.99 0.32
N VAL A 30 9.16 -3.31 0.37
CA VAL A 30 8.04 -4.26 0.50
C VAL A 30 7.24 -4.01 1.78
N GLY A 31 7.93 -3.73 2.88
CA GLY A 31 7.29 -3.42 4.16
C GLY A 31 6.54 -2.08 4.14
N GLU A 32 7.09 -1.06 3.46
CA GLU A 32 6.40 0.21 3.24
C GLU A 32 5.13 0.05 2.41
N ALA A 33 5.18 -0.71 1.31
CA ALA A 33 4.01 -1.00 0.49
C ALA A 33 2.90 -1.68 1.32
N ARG A 34 3.28 -2.69 2.12
CA ARG A 34 2.35 -3.39 3.03
C ARG A 34 1.70 -2.46 4.05
N ALA A 35 2.49 -1.54 4.63
CA ALA A 35 1.98 -0.55 5.58
C ALA A 35 1.00 0.45 4.93
N LEU A 36 1.26 0.84 3.68
CA LEU A 36 0.35 1.70 2.91
C LEU A 36 -0.98 0.98 2.59
N ASP A 37 -0.92 -0.30 2.26
CA ASP A 37 -2.12 -1.11 2.00
C ASP A 37 -3.00 -1.24 3.26
N GLU A 38 -2.38 -1.49 4.42
CA GLU A 38 -3.08 -1.53 5.71
C GLU A 38 -3.75 -0.18 6.03
N ALA A 39 -3.04 0.93 5.78
CA ALA A 39 -3.59 2.27 5.96
C ALA A 39 -4.79 2.52 5.03
N ALA A 40 -4.72 2.08 3.77
CA ALA A 40 -5.83 2.18 2.83
C ALA A 40 -7.04 1.34 3.28
N GLU A 41 -6.82 0.14 3.82
CA GLU A 41 -7.89 -0.70 4.38
C GLU A 41 -8.60 -0.01 5.55
N MET A 42 -7.84 0.63 6.46
CA MET A 42 -8.41 1.41 7.56
C MET A 42 -9.27 2.59 7.07
N ILE A 43 -8.91 3.20 5.93
CA ILE A 43 -9.69 4.29 5.32
C ILE A 43 -11.00 3.73 4.73
N GLU A 44 -10.94 2.61 4.02
CA GLU A 44 -12.14 1.99 3.42
C GLU A 44 -13.14 1.55 4.50
N GLN A 45 -12.65 1.04 5.63
CA GLN A 45 -13.50 0.70 6.78
C GLN A 45 -14.24 1.92 7.38
N ARG A 46 -13.70 3.13 7.19
CA ARG A 46 -14.26 4.39 7.68
C ARG A 46 -14.89 5.22 6.57
N ARG A 47 -15.17 4.60 5.42
CA ARG A 47 -15.69 5.32 4.25
C ARG A 47 -17.02 5.99 4.58
N LEU A 48 -17.07 7.30 4.34
CA LEU A 48 -18.27 8.10 4.56
C LEU A 48 -19.36 7.72 3.54
N PRO A 49 -20.65 7.76 3.93
CA PRO A 49 -21.74 7.64 2.97
C PRO A 49 -21.62 8.72 1.88
N PRO A 50 -22.05 8.44 0.64
CA PRO A 50 -21.90 9.37 -0.49
C PRO A 50 -22.47 10.76 -0.23
N GLU A 51 -23.53 10.86 0.56
CA GLU A 51 -24.22 12.10 0.91
C GLU A 51 -23.40 12.99 1.86
N ALA A 52 -22.43 12.43 2.57
CA ALA A 52 -21.52 13.16 3.44
C ALA A 52 -20.26 13.66 2.71
N LEU A 53 -20.07 13.27 1.44
CA LEU A 53 -18.98 13.78 0.61
C LEU A 53 -19.35 15.18 0.10
N PRO A 54 -18.42 16.15 0.16
CA PRO A 54 -18.67 17.49 -0.37
C PRO A 54 -18.95 17.41 -1.87
N THR A 55 -20.05 18.01 -2.31
CA THR A 55 -20.31 18.20 -3.73
C THR A 55 -19.43 19.33 -4.27
N PRO A 56 -19.11 19.34 -5.58
CA PRO A 56 -18.30 20.40 -6.17
C PRO A 56 -18.80 21.83 -5.92
N GLN A 57 -20.11 22.01 -5.66
CA GLN A 57 -20.69 23.32 -5.33
C GLN A 57 -20.49 23.74 -3.87
N SER A 58 -20.12 22.82 -2.98
CA SER A 58 -19.96 23.04 -1.54
C SER A 58 -18.50 23.21 -1.09
N LEU A 59 -17.54 23.08 -2.03
CA LEU A 59 -16.12 23.30 -1.75
C LEU A 59 -15.85 24.81 -1.57
N PRO A 60 -15.14 25.23 -0.51
CA PRO A 60 -14.71 26.61 -0.34
C PRO A 60 -13.91 27.08 -1.56
N SER A 61 -14.23 28.26 -2.08
CA SER A 61 -13.62 28.82 -3.29
C SER A 61 -12.09 28.99 -3.19
N ASP A 62 -11.54 29.03 -1.97
CA ASP A 62 -10.11 29.16 -1.72
C ASP A 62 -9.30 27.87 -1.99
N ILE A 63 -9.95 26.70 -2.06
CA ILE A 63 -9.28 25.44 -2.42
C ILE A 63 -9.08 25.35 -3.94
N ALA A 64 -9.92 26.03 -4.73
CA ALA A 64 -9.88 25.98 -6.19
C ALA A 64 -8.82 26.91 -6.83
N THR A 65 -8.10 27.72 -6.05
CA THR A 65 -7.11 28.69 -6.56
C THR A 65 -5.88 28.81 -5.65
N ALA A 66 -5.25 27.69 -5.30
CA ALA A 66 -3.84 27.71 -4.90
C ALA A 66 -2.96 27.35 -6.11
N PRO A 67 -2.38 28.31 -6.85
CA PRO A 67 -1.29 27.99 -7.76
C PRO A 67 -0.15 27.35 -6.94
N PRO A 68 0.60 26.38 -7.49
CA PRO A 68 1.75 25.82 -6.80
C PRO A 68 2.71 26.96 -6.45
N SER A 69 2.82 27.24 -5.15
CA SER A 69 3.86 28.11 -4.64
C SER A 69 5.15 27.32 -4.78
N GLN A 70 6.01 27.81 -5.67
CA GLN A 70 7.28 27.19 -6.05
C GLN A 70 8.17 26.86 -4.86
#